data_AF-A0A140PY51-F1
#
_entry.id   AF-A0A140PY51-F1
#
_cell.length_a   1.000
_cell.length_b   1.000
_cell.length_c   1.000
_cell.angle_alpha   90.00
_cell.angle_beta   90.00
_cell.angle_gamma   90.00
#
_symmetry.space_group_name_H-M   'P 1'
#
loop_
_entity.id
_entity.type
_entity.pdbx_description
1 polymer ?
#
loop_
_entity_poly.entity_id
_entity_poly.type
_entity_poly.pdbx_seq_one_letter_code
_entity_poly.pdbx_strand_id
1 'polypeptide(L)'
;MSEDKKLKEEFCVFFDVLGTKSKFLTSNLEEEEKLVKKYENFIKDIKEILIENGFEENKIKLFSDNIFINFPNVTLKEMYDVFRCLAYIQIMTIKKYDFLLRGGVEYSTIYNEKDIVIGKGLVEAVELEKKANYPIIMLGERAQKEDFKNHYLVDEKYINETLKKLDIKNIQDIKKIDIEQEVDKIKIEKKINGESGATVIRINDRTYINYLGIYHESQNKENFIKMMLSHKNFIIESLKKNKEEFLKNIKNFDSKELKNHFDYIFYNIKKNYILEYIKEIDEQNSQIDSNIFENEYNKNNRRKEELINNLKNIEKYIEKKYFYLKDIENNILKIREKYIYLLYYHNSFLERVYKLYKDIEDVDYNDCFIDIYKEIL
;
A
#
# COMPACT_ATOMS: atom_id res chain seq x y z
N MET A 1 13.50 5.20 43.39
CA MET A 1 14.05 5.51 42.06
C MET A 1 13.82 4.28 41.21
N SER A 2 12.89 4.31 40.25
CA SER A 2 12.78 3.20 39.30
C SER A 2 13.96 3.29 38.35
N GLU A 3 14.73 2.22 38.21
CA GLU A 3 15.78 2.14 37.19
C GLU A 3 15.19 2.48 35.81
N ASP A 4 15.83 3.41 35.09
CA ASP A 4 15.47 3.72 33.72
C ASP A 4 15.58 2.43 32.89
N LYS A 5 14.43 1.92 32.44
CA LYS A 5 14.38 0.72 31.62
C LYS A 5 15.13 0.99 30.32
N LYS A 6 16.13 0.15 30.04
CA LYS A 6 16.92 0.22 28.80
C LYS A 6 16.10 -0.15 27.55
N LEU A 7 15.17 -1.09 27.68
CA LEU A 7 14.24 -1.45 26.59
C LEU A 7 13.01 -0.54 26.63
N LYS A 8 12.66 0.02 25.47
CA LYS A 8 11.48 0.88 25.27
C LYS A 8 10.57 0.30 24.19
N GLU A 9 9.27 0.51 24.31
CA GLU A 9 8.33 0.19 23.22
C GLU A 9 8.31 1.32 22.21
N GLU A 10 8.69 1.03 20.97
CA GLU A 10 8.85 2.04 19.92
C GLU A 10 8.51 1.41 18.55
N PHE A 11 8.24 2.25 17.55
CA PHE A 11 8.14 1.75 16.19
C PHE A 11 9.51 1.38 15.64
N CYS A 12 9.57 0.18 15.08
CA CYS A 12 10.72 -0.43 14.45
C CYS A 12 10.35 -0.75 13.01
N VAL A 13 11.04 -0.13 12.07
CA VAL A 13 10.82 -0.32 10.64
C VAL A 13 12.05 -0.95 10.06
N PHE A 14 11.86 -1.99 9.27
CA PHE A 14 12.92 -2.62 8.50
C PHE A 14 12.47 -2.72 7.04
N PHE A 15 13.23 -2.14 6.13
CA PHE A 15 12.94 -2.25 4.70
C PHE A 15 14.18 -2.54 3.86
N ASP A 16 13.97 -3.31 2.80
CA ASP A 16 14.94 -3.68 1.77
C ASP A 16 14.70 -2.86 0.51
N VAL A 17 15.80 -2.47 -0.15
CA VAL A 17 15.75 -1.89 -1.49
C VAL A 17 15.79 -3.00 -2.53
N LEU A 18 14.69 -3.22 -3.23
CA LEU A 18 14.55 -4.34 -4.14
C LEU A 18 15.38 -4.17 -5.42
N GLY A 19 16.09 -5.24 -5.79
CA GLY A 19 16.82 -5.33 -7.07
C GLY A 19 18.23 -4.75 -7.05
N THR A 20 18.72 -4.35 -5.88
CA THR A 20 20.09 -3.86 -5.67
C THR A 20 21.13 -4.90 -6.08
N LYS A 21 21.01 -6.11 -5.51
CA LYS A 21 21.92 -7.23 -5.78
C LYS A 21 22.03 -7.57 -7.25
N SER A 22 20.90 -7.66 -7.96
CA SER A 22 20.91 -7.97 -9.40
C SER A 22 21.60 -6.88 -10.21
N LYS A 23 21.39 -5.60 -9.87
CA LYS A 23 22.03 -4.48 -10.56
C LYS A 23 23.55 -4.55 -10.42
N PHE A 24 24.07 -4.70 -9.20
CA PHE A 24 25.51 -4.83 -8.96
C PHE A 24 26.11 -6.03 -9.70
N LEU A 25 25.47 -7.20 -9.69
CA LEU A 25 26.00 -8.39 -10.38
C LEU A 25 26.08 -8.24 -11.91
N THR A 26 25.31 -7.33 -12.50
CA THR A 26 25.23 -7.13 -13.96
C THR A 26 25.94 -5.87 -14.45
N SER A 27 26.38 -5.01 -13.54
CA SER A 27 26.92 -3.70 -13.87
C SER A 27 28.44 -3.72 -14.08
N ASN A 28 28.93 -2.75 -14.86
CA ASN A 28 30.36 -2.45 -14.92
C ASN A 28 30.75 -1.45 -13.82
N LEU A 29 32.05 -1.25 -13.59
CA LEU A 29 32.56 -0.38 -12.52
C LEU A 29 31.98 1.05 -12.54
N GLU A 30 31.81 1.65 -13.72
CA GLU A 30 31.25 3.01 -13.85
C GLU A 30 29.76 3.05 -13.43
N GLU A 31 29.01 2.01 -13.80
CA GLU A 31 27.61 1.85 -13.39
C GLU A 31 27.48 1.56 -11.89
N GLU A 32 28.38 0.76 -11.33
CA GLU A 32 28.45 0.50 -9.89
C GLU A 32 28.73 1.79 -9.10
N GLU A 33 29.69 2.62 -9.54
CA GLU A 33 29.96 3.91 -8.90
C GLU A 33 28.74 4.85 -8.95
N LYS A 34 28.03 4.88 -10.07
CA LYS A 34 26.78 5.64 -10.21
C LYS A 34 25.71 5.12 -9.25
N LEU A 35 25.61 3.79 -9.10
CA LEU A 35 24.68 3.17 -8.18
C LEU A 35 25.02 3.49 -6.72
N VAL A 36 26.29 3.41 -6.33
CA VAL A 36 26.76 3.79 -4.98
C VAL A 36 26.39 5.24 -4.67
N LYS A 37 26.72 6.20 -5.56
CA LYS A 37 26.34 7.61 -5.38
C LYS A 37 24.82 7.79 -5.25
N LYS A 38 24.05 7.00 -5.99
CA LYS A 38 22.58 7.01 -5.92
C LYS A 38 22.09 6.54 -4.54
N TYR A 39 22.69 5.49 -3.97
CA TYR A 39 22.40 5.03 -2.61
C TYR A 39 22.80 6.07 -1.55
N GLU A 40 23.99 6.66 -1.66
CA GLU A 40 24.45 7.67 -0.70
C GLU A 40 23.48 8.86 -0.61
N ASN A 41 23.04 9.37 -1.77
CA ASN A 41 22.04 10.44 -1.84
C ASN A 41 20.68 9.98 -1.29
N PHE A 42 20.25 8.76 -1.62
CA PHE A 42 19.01 8.19 -1.10
C PHE A 42 18.99 8.12 0.43
N ILE A 43 20.07 7.65 1.04
CA ILE A 43 20.22 7.60 2.50
C ILE A 43 20.22 9.00 3.10
N LYS A 44 20.93 9.95 2.46
CA LYS A 44 20.96 11.34 2.91
C LYS A 44 19.56 11.96 2.92
N ASP A 45 18.79 11.78 1.86
CA ASP A 45 17.42 12.31 1.80
C ASP A 45 16.51 11.67 2.85
N ILE A 46 16.61 10.36 3.11
CA ILE A 46 15.81 9.73 4.18
C ILE A 46 16.08 10.41 5.54
N LYS A 47 17.35 10.69 5.83
CA LYS A 47 17.73 11.38 7.07
C LYS A 47 17.15 12.79 7.13
N GLU A 48 17.23 13.54 6.04
CA GLU A 48 16.64 14.89 5.94
C GLU A 48 15.12 14.83 6.16
N ILE A 49 14.42 13.87 5.53
CA ILE A 49 12.98 13.66 5.69
C ILE A 49 12.61 13.38 7.15
N LEU A 50 13.38 12.53 7.85
CA LEU A 50 13.11 12.25 9.26
C LEU A 50 13.23 13.51 10.12
N ILE A 51 14.28 14.30 9.91
CA ILE A 51 14.51 15.56 10.63
C ILE A 51 13.37 16.55 10.36
N GLU A 52 12.98 16.73 9.09
CA GLU A 52 11.88 17.62 8.69
C GLU A 52 10.53 17.23 9.32
N ASN A 53 10.34 15.94 9.61
CA ASN A 53 9.15 15.42 10.27
C ASN A 53 9.29 15.31 11.80
N GLY A 54 10.32 15.92 12.39
CA GLY A 54 10.51 15.99 13.85
C GLY A 54 11.05 14.72 14.51
N PHE A 55 11.60 13.79 13.73
CA PHE A 55 12.22 12.57 14.25
C PHE A 55 13.73 12.72 14.46
N GLU A 56 14.27 11.94 15.39
CA GLU A 56 15.70 11.95 15.70
C GLU A 56 16.52 11.23 14.59
N GLU A 57 17.50 11.93 13.99
CA GLU A 57 18.33 11.39 12.88
C GLU A 57 19.18 10.18 13.30
N ASN A 58 19.64 10.17 14.55
CA ASN A 58 20.63 9.25 15.11
C ASN A 58 20.10 7.83 15.40
N LYS A 59 18.88 7.50 14.95
CA LYS A 59 18.25 6.19 15.16
C LYS A 59 18.04 5.38 13.87
N ILE A 60 18.52 5.84 12.72
CA ILE A 60 18.63 5.01 11.50
C ILE A 60 19.89 4.15 11.56
N LYS A 61 19.75 2.85 11.30
CA LYS A 61 20.88 1.95 11.09
C LYS A 61 20.80 1.31 9.71
N LEU A 62 21.93 1.30 9.02
CA LEU A 62 22.07 0.76 7.68
C LEU A 62 22.79 -0.58 7.75
N PHE A 63 22.21 -1.58 7.12
CA PHE A 63 22.73 -2.93 7.03
C PHE A 63 22.78 -3.34 5.55
N SER A 64 23.84 -2.92 4.83
CA SER A 64 23.96 -3.13 3.38
C SER A 64 22.82 -2.44 2.61
N ASP A 65 21.97 -3.21 1.93
CA ASP A 65 20.78 -2.82 1.18
C ASP A 65 19.52 -2.70 2.06
N ASN A 66 19.62 -3.11 3.33
CA ASN A 66 18.56 -3.02 4.30
C ASN A 66 18.71 -1.78 5.19
N ILE A 67 17.57 -1.20 5.54
CA ILE A 67 17.48 0.02 6.33
C ILE A 67 16.59 -0.26 7.52
N PHE A 68 17.12 -0.01 8.71
CA PHE A 68 16.38 -0.01 9.95
C PHE A 68 16.13 1.42 10.41
N ILE A 69 14.87 1.76 10.66
CA ILE A 69 14.47 3.05 11.23
C ILE A 69 13.73 2.77 12.53
N ASN A 70 14.12 3.48 13.58
CA ASN A 70 13.42 3.45 14.85
C ASN A 70 12.88 4.85 15.14
N PHE A 71 11.60 4.92 15.52
CA PHE A 71 10.92 6.17 15.85
C PHE A 71 10.76 6.25 17.37
N PRO A 72 11.72 6.90 18.07
CA PRO A 72 11.73 6.92 19.53
C PRO A 72 10.60 7.80 20.08
N ASN A 73 10.09 7.44 21.24
CA ASN A 73 9.04 8.17 21.96
C ASN A 73 7.71 8.36 21.20
N VAL A 74 7.52 7.67 20.07
CA VAL A 74 6.26 7.69 19.31
C VAL A 74 5.38 6.55 19.77
N THR A 75 4.15 6.87 20.18
CA THR A 75 3.19 5.89 20.68
C THR A 75 2.28 5.37 19.57
N LEU A 76 1.56 4.26 19.82
CA LEU A 76 0.54 3.75 18.89
C LEU A 76 -0.53 4.79 18.51
N LYS A 77 -0.79 5.81 19.36
CA LYS A 77 -1.74 6.89 19.05
C LYS A 77 -1.24 7.82 17.94
N GLU A 78 0.07 7.90 17.76
CA GLU A 78 0.76 8.75 16.79
C GLU A 78 1.21 7.93 15.56
N MET A 79 0.72 6.70 15.40
CA MET A 79 1.15 5.79 14.33
C MET A 79 0.96 6.37 12.92
N TYR A 80 -0.02 7.24 12.72
CA TYR A 80 -0.28 7.84 11.42
C TYR A 80 0.81 8.83 11.00
N ASP A 81 1.54 9.43 11.95
CA ASP A 81 2.69 10.27 11.63
C ASP A 81 3.84 9.41 11.10
N VAL A 82 4.05 8.22 11.69
CA VAL A 82 4.99 7.21 11.18
C VAL A 82 4.57 6.75 9.79
N PHE A 83 3.28 6.44 9.58
CA PHE A 83 2.80 5.98 8.26
C PHE A 83 2.95 7.07 7.19
N ARG A 84 2.69 8.34 7.54
CA ARG A 84 2.90 9.49 6.65
C ARG A 84 4.37 9.64 6.25
N CYS A 85 5.26 9.55 7.22
CA CYS A 85 6.70 9.58 6.97
C CYS A 85 7.14 8.44 6.04
N LEU A 86 6.72 7.21 6.33
CA LEU A 86 7.06 6.04 5.52
C LEU A 86 6.47 6.10 4.10
N ALA A 87 5.24 6.59 3.94
CA ALA A 87 4.63 6.81 2.64
C ALA A 87 5.41 7.84 1.81
N TYR A 88 5.85 8.93 2.44
CA TYR A 88 6.68 9.95 1.79
C TYR A 88 8.03 9.37 1.34
N ILE A 89 8.69 8.58 2.21
CA ILE A 89 9.91 7.86 1.85
C ILE A 89 9.67 6.95 0.63
N GLN A 90 8.61 6.13 0.62
CA GLN A 90 8.31 5.25 -0.52
C GLN A 90 8.13 6.03 -1.84
N ILE A 91 7.40 7.15 -1.80
CA ILE A 91 7.14 7.97 -3.00
C ILE A 91 8.40 8.65 -3.49
N MET A 92 9.18 9.26 -2.59
CA MET A 92 10.45 9.88 -2.96
C MET A 92 11.41 8.85 -3.55
N THR A 93 11.42 7.63 -3.02
CA THR A 93 12.28 6.54 -3.50
C THR A 93 11.97 6.14 -4.93
N ILE A 94 10.69 6.10 -5.30
CA ILE A 94 10.27 5.85 -6.68
C ILE A 94 10.63 7.05 -7.56
N LYS A 95 10.25 8.27 -7.16
CA LYS A 95 10.35 9.48 -8.00
C LYS A 95 11.78 9.94 -8.26
N LYS A 96 12.64 9.90 -7.25
CA LYS A 96 14.00 10.45 -7.31
C LYS A 96 15.03 9.36 -7.58
N TYR A 97 14.74 8.12 -7.20
CA TYR A 97 15.73 7.05 -7.18
C TYR A 97 15.36 5.79 -7.99
N ASP A 98 14.18 5.70 -8.60
CA ASP A 98 13.74 4.50 -9.34
C ASP A 98 13.96 3.19 -8.54
N PHE A 99 13.77 3.30 -7.24
CA PHE A 99 13.97 2.23 -6.27
C PHE A 99 12.61 1.78 -5.76
N LEU A 100 12.51 0.49 -5.45
CA LEU A 100 11.35 -0.10 -4.81
C LEU A 100 11.71 -0.52 -3.41
N LEU A 101 10.89 -0.10 -2.44
CA LEU A 101 11.05 -0.49 -1.06
C LEU A 101 10.06 -1.56 -0.70
N ARG A 102 10.50 -2.52 0.10
CA ARG A 102 9.66 -3.53 0.74
C ARG A 102 10.07 -3.65 2.19
N GLY A 103 9.13 -3.78 3.11
CA GLY A 103 9.50 -3.83 4.52
C GLY A 103 8.40 -4.26 5.46
N GLY A 104 8.71 -4.13 6.75
CA GLY A 104 7.81 -4.32 7.87
C GLY A 104 7.92 -3.19 8.88
N VAL A 105 6.79 -2.77 9.47
CA VAL A 105 6.72 -1.86 10.62
C VAL A 105 6.09 -2.57 11.80
N GLU A 106 6.82 -2.66 12.91
CA GLU A 106 6.36 -3.27 14.16
C GLU A 106 6.43 -2.26 15.31
N TYR A 107 5.48 -2.33 16.26
CA TYR A 107 5.53 -1.58 17.51
C TYR A 107 5.85 -2.52 18.68
N SER A 108 7.10 -2.52 19.14
CA SER A 108 7.55 -3.47 20.16
C SER A 108 8.78 -2.99 20.92
N THR A 109 9.24 -3.80 21.87
CA THR A 109 10.41 -3.47 22.69
C THR A 109 11.68 -3.47 21.84
N ILE A 110 12.46 -2.40 21.96
CA ILE A 110 13.75 -2.23 21.31
C ILE A 110 14.74 -1.54 22.25
N TYR A 111 16.01 -1.90 22.11
CA TYR A 111 17.16 -1.18 22.61
C TYR A 111 17.95 -0.70 21.40
N ASN A 112 17.99 0.61 21.19
CA ASN A 112 18.68 1.23 20.07
C ASN A 112 19.65 2.30 20.60
N GLU A 113 20.87 1.89 20.91
CA GLU A 113 21.95 2.77 21.31
C GLU A 113 23.09 2.69 20.30
N LYS A 114 23.89 3.76 20.20
CA LYS A 114 24.99 3.99 19.24
C LYS A 114 25.38 2.78 18.37
N ASP A 115 25.98 1.75 18.95
CA ASP A 115 26.51 0.59 18.23
C ASP A 115 25.62 -0.66 18.25
N ILE A 116 24.57 -0.68 19.06
CA ILE A 116 23.75 -1.88 19.32
C ILE A 116 22.28 -1.62 19.01
N VAL A 117 21.68 -2.47 18.18
CA VAL A 117 20.22 -2.59 18.03
C VAL A 117 19.82 -4.00 18.35
N ILE A 118 19.08 -4.19 19.44
CA ILE A 118 18.55 -5.50 19.82
C ILE A 118 17.16 -5.34 20.40
N GLY A 119 16.31 -6.33 20.19
CA GLY A 119 14.97 -6.35 20.77
C GLY A 119 13.97 -7.02 19.85
N LYS A 120 12.80 -7.30 20.42
CA LYS A 120 11.70 -7.94 19.69
C LYS A 120 11.28 -7.13 18.46
N GLY A 121 11.29 -5.79 18.56
CA GLY A 121 10.91 -4.92 17.45
C GLY A 121 11.73 -5.13 16.18
N LEU A 122 13.06 -5.29 16.30
CA LEU A 122 13.92 -5.57 15.14
C LEU A 122 13.62 -6.94 14.54
N VAL A 123 13.50 -7.97 15.38
CA VAL A 123 13.27 -9.35 14.93
C VAL A 123 11.95 -9.45 14.15
N GLU A 124 10.87 -8.92 14.71
CA GLU A 124 9.55 -8.96 14.09
C GLU A 124 9.49 -8.10 12.81
N ALA A 125 10.15 -6.93 12.78
CA ALA A 125 10.20 -6.09 11.57
C ALA A 125 10.92 -6.82 10.42
N VAL A 126 12.00 -7.56 10.70
CA VAL A 126 12.69 -8.40 9.71
C VAL A 126 11.80 -9.56 9.25
N GLU A 127 11.06 -10.21 10.16
CA GLU A 127 10.13 -11.28 9.77
C GLU A 127 8.95 -10.76 8.94
N LEU A 128 8.46 -9.55 9.22
CA LEU A 128 7.45 -8.88 8.40
C LEU A 128 7.98 -8.54 7.00
N GLU A 129 9.22 -8.04 6.88
CA GLU A 129 9.87 -7.80 5.58
C GLU A 129 9.94 -9.08 4.74
N LYS A 130 10.39 -10.20 5.32
CA LYS A 130 10.46 -11.50 4.63
C LYS A 130 9.10 -11.99 4.15
N LYS A 131 8.06 -11.69 4.93
CA LYS A 131 6.66 -12.02 4.58
C LYS A 131 6.10 -11.05 3.55
N ALA A 132 6.61 -9.82 3.43
CA ALA A 132 6.10 -8.89 2.44
C ALA A 132 6.37 -9.45 1.03
N ASN A 133 5.31 -9.55 0.23
CA ASN A 133 5.42 -10.03 -1.15
C ASN A 133 5.53 -8.89 -2.16
N TYR A 134 5.14 -7.70 -1.72
CA TYR A 134 4.93 -6.54 -2.57
C TYR A 134 5.94 -5.45 -2.20
N PRO A 135 6.26 -4.53 -3.14
CA PRO A 135 7.08 -3.35 -2.86
C PRO A 135 6.32 -2.31 -2.03
N ILE A 136 5.78 -2.75 -0.88
CA ILE A 136 5.07 -1.95 0.11
C ILE A 136 5.48 -2.43 1.52
N ILE A 137 5.39 -1.53 2.49
CA ILE A 137 5.70 -1.79 3.89
C ILE A 137 4.49 -2.44 4.58
N MET A 138 4.69 -3.63 5.16
CA MET A 138 3.69 -4.40 5.89
C MET A 138 3.58 -3.95 7.35
N LEU A 139 2.37 -3.92 7.90
CA LEU A 139 2.11 -3.54 9.30
C LEU A 139 2.14 -4.75 10.23
N GLY A 140 2.65 -4.52 11.44
CA GLY A 140 2.60 -5.42 12.57
C GLY A 140 1.24 -5.48 13.26
N GLU A 141 0.97 -6.57 13.98
CA GLU A 141 -0.36 -6.88 14.54
C GLU A 141 -0.89 -5.80 15.49
N ARG A 142 -0.03 -5.19 16.32
CA ARG A 142 -0.46 -4.14 17.26
C ARG A 142 -0.92 -2.87 16.54
N ALA A 143 -0.18 -2.45 15.53
CA ALA A 143 -0.54 -1.29 14.72
C ALA A 143 -1.84 -1.56 13.94
N GLN A 144 -2.01 -2.77 13.39
CA GLN A 144 -3.26 -3.20 12.75
C GLN A 144 -4.46 -3.15 13.70
N LYS A 145 -4.30 -3.67 14.93
CA LYS A 145 -5.36 -3.64 15.95
C LYS A 145 -5.72 -2.21 16.34
N GLU A 146 -4.75 -1.32 16.48
CA GLU A 146 -5.01 0.07 16.82
C GLU A 146 -5.67 0.84 15.68
N ASP A 147 -5.21 0.62 14.44
CA ASP A 147 -5.83 1.18 13.23
C ASP A 147 -7.29 0.77 13.11
N PHE A 148 -7.58 -0.51 13.36
CA PHE A 148 -8.94 -1.02 13.36
C PHE A 148 -9.85 -0.34 14.41
N LYS A 149 -9.35 -0.11 15.63
CA LYS A 149 -10.11 0.62 16.67
C LYS A 149 -10.38 2.07 16.27
N ASN A 150 -9.38 2.76 15.72
CA ASN A 150 -9.51 4.17 15.37
C ASN A 150 -10.55 4.39 14.26
N HIS A 151 -10.61 3.50 13.27
CA HIS A 151 -11.67 3.54 12.25
C HIS A 151 -13.07 3.45 12.87
N TYR A 152 -13.28 2.53 13.82
CA TYR A 152 -14.58 2.36 14.48
C TYR A 152 -14.98 3.55 15.36
N LEU A 153 -14.03 4.08 16.15
CA LEU A 153 -14.27 5.27 16.98
C LEU A 153 -14.68 6.49 16.15
N VAL A 154 -14.08 6.62 14.96
CA VAL A 154 -14.39 7.68 13.99
C VAL A 154 -15.80 7.50 13.44
N ASP A 155 -16.20 6.29 13.07
CA ASP A 155 -17.57 6.00 12.61
C ASP A 155 -18.63 6.30 13.69
N GLU A 156 -18.41 5.88 14.94
CA GLU A 156 -19.32 6.15 16.06
C GLU A 156 -19.44 7.67 16.35
N LYS A 157 -18.32 8.39 16.28
CA LYS A 157 -18.29 9.87 16.40
C LYS A 157 -19.18 10.52 15.34
N TYR A 158 -19.06 10.10 14.08
CA TYR A 158 -19.87 10.66 12.99
C TYR A 158 -21.36 10.34 13.13
N ILE A 159 -21.70 9.12 13.52
CA ILE A 159 -23.09 8.74 13.81
C ILE A 159 -23.66 9.62 14.92
N ASN A 160 -22.92 9.80 16.02
CA ASN A 160 -23.35 10.65 17.14
C ASN A 160 -23.48 12.13 16.75
N GLU A 161 -22.60 12.65 15.89
CA GLU A 161 -22.70 14.01 15.33
C GLU A 161 -23.95 14.16 14.45
N THR A 162 -24.22 13.19 13.58
CA THR A 162 -25.44 13.15 12.74
C THR A 162 -26.71 13.14 13.59
N LEU A 163 -26.77 12.27 14.61
CA LEU A 163 -27.92 12.18 15.51
C LEU A 163 -28.17 13.50 16.25
N LYS A 164 -27.11 14.17 16.72
CA LYS A 164 -27.20 15.50 17.33
C LYS A 164 -27.67 16.57 16.35
N LYS A 165 -27.10 16.59 15.13
CA LYS A 165 -27.44 17.57 14.07
C LYS A 165 -28.91 17.49 13.67
N LEU A 166 -29.47 16.28 13.68
CA LEU A 166 -30.86 16.02 13.30
C LEU A 166 -31.86 16.11 14.47
N ASP A 167 -31.41 16.46 15.69
CA ASP A 167 -32.19 16.50 16.94
C ASP A 167 -33.05 15.24 17.19
N ILE A 168 -32.54 14.07 16.77
CA ILE A 168 -33.26 12.80 16.89
C ILE A 168 -33.13 12.30 18.33
N LYS A 169 -34.21 12.41 19.08
CA LYS A 169 -34.30 11.93 20.48
C LYS A 169 -35.03 10.59 20.63
N ASN A 170 -35.68 10.10 19.57
CA ASN A 170 -36.58 8.94 19.63
C ASN A 170 -36.36 7.97 18.46
N ILE A 171 -36.36 6.66 18.76
CA ILE A 171 -36.01 5.58 17.80
C ILE A 171 -36.99 5.48 16.62
N GLN A 172 -38.22 5.99 16.77
CA GLN A 172 -39.24 5.92 15.71
C GLN A 172 -39.00 6.90 14.54
N ASP A 173 -38.25 8.00 14.76
CA ASP A 173 -37.90 8.97 13.72
C ASP A 173 -36.72 8.51 12.84
N ILE A 174 -35.91 7.57 13.34
CA ILE A 174 -34.77 6.96 12.64
C ILE A 174 -35.22 6.26 11.34
N LYS A 175 -36.38 5.61 11.35
CA LYS A 175 -36.88 4.82 10.20
C LYS A 175 -37.20 5.65 8.94
N LYS A 176 -37.29 6.98 9.05
CA LYS A 176 -37.58 7.89 7.92
C LYS A 176 -36.36 8.63 7.38
N ILE A 177 -35.24 8.61 8.09
CA ILE A 177 -34.03 9.36 7.74
C ILE A 177 -32.96 8.38 7.31
N ASP A 178 -32.38 8.62 6.14
CA ASP A 178 -31.20 7.91 5.68
C ASP A 178 -29.97 8.44 6.43
N ILE A 179 -29.77 7.92 7.66
CA ILE A 179 -28.65 8.29 8.54
C ILE A 179 -27.32 8.04 7.83
N GLU A 180 -27.24 7.03 6.95
CA GLU A 180 -26.04 6.73 6.17
C GLU A 180 -25.71 7.86 5.20
N GLN A 181 -26.69 8.39 4.45
CA GLN A 181 -26.45 9.54 3.57
C GLN A 181 -25.94 10.77 4.34
N GLU A 182 -26.44 11.02 5.55
CA GLU A 182 -26.02 12.15 6.35
C GLU A 182 -24.64 11.93 6.98
N VAL A 183 -24.34 10.72 7.45
CA VAL A 183 -22.99 10.33 7.92
C VAL A 183 -21.99 10.39 6.77
N ASP A 184 -22.35 9.94 5.57
CA ASP A 184 -21.49 10.00 4.37
C ASP A 184 -21.21 11.43 3.95
N LYS A 185 -22.19 12.35 4.04
CA LYS A 185 -21.97 13.78 3.81
C LYS A 185 -20.97 14.36 4.81
N ILE A 186 -21.09 14.04 6.09
CA ILE A 186 -20.15 14.50 7.13
C ILE A 186 -18.77 13.88 6.93
N LYS A 187 -18.69 12.59 6.60
CA LYS A 187 -17.44 11.91 6.23
C LYS A 187 -16.79 12.63 5.05
N ILE A 188 -17.53 12.92 3.98
CA ILE A 188 -17.01 13.65 2.81
C ILE A 188 -16.54 15.06 3.19
N GLU A 189 -17.34 15.83 3.93
CA GLU A 189 -16.96 17.16 4.42
C GLU A 189 -15.69 17.13 5.28
N LYS A 190 -15.52 16.12 6.16
CA LYS A 190 -14.32 16.00 6.99
C LYS A 190 -13.13 15.36 6.28
N LYS A 191 -13.34 14.51 5.27
CA LYS A 191 -12.29 14.04 4.35
C LYS A 191 -11.70 15.21 3.55
N ILE A 192 -12.54 16.14 3.09
CA ILE A 192 -12.11 17.41 2.50
C ILE A 192 -11.28 18.24 3.50
N ASN A 193 -11.55 18.08 4.80
CA ASN A 193 -10.80 18.71 5.89
C ASN A 193 -9.65 17.84 6.48
N GLY A 194 -9.30 16.70 5.85
CA GLY A 194 -8.11 15.90 6.20
C GLY A 194 -8.29 14.71 7.15
N GLU A 195 -9.52 14.31 7.53
CA GLU A 195 -9.78 13.14 8.40
C GLU A 195 -10.15 11.84 7.62
N SER A 196 -9.47 11.53 6.51
CA SER A 196 -9.77 10.37 5.63
C SER A 196 -9.00 9.09 5.98
N GLY A 197 -9.70 7.95 5.96
CA GLY A 197 -9.23 6.62 6.38
C GLY A 197 -8.77 5.69 5.27
N ALA A 198 -7.69 6.00 4.55
CA ALA A 198 -7.01 4.98 3.76
C ALA A 198 -5.50 5.04 3.92
N THR A 199 -5.05 5.01 5.17
CA THR A 199 -3.63 4.92 5.55
C THR A 199 -3.07 3.51 5.31
N VAL A 200 -3.94 2.50 5.25
CA VAL A 200 -3.57 1.09 5.05
C VAL A 200 -4.38 0.42 3.94
N ILE A 201 -3.87 -0.70 3.41
CA ILE A 201 -4.50 -1.57 2.41
C ILE A 201 -4.29 -3.05 2.80
N ARG A 202 -5.31 -3.90 2.61
CA ARG A 202 -5.25 -5.33 2.93
C ARG A 202 -5.15 -6.20 1.67
N ILE A 203 -4.24 -7.19 1.69
CA ILE A 203 -3.95 -8.10 0.57
C ILE A 203 -3.50 -9.45 1.11
N ASN A 204 -4.26 -10.52 0.87
CA ASN A 204 -3.99 -11.88 1.36
C ASN A 204 -3.81 -11.94 2.89
N ASP A 205 -4.79 -11.42 3.64
CA ASP A 205 -4.78 -11.34 5.11
C ASP A 205 -3.64 -10.49 5.71
N ARG A 206 -2.98 -9.67 4.89
CA ARG A 206 -1.85 -8.83 5.30
C ARG A 206 -2.16 -7.37 5.10
N THR A 207 -1.82 -6.55 6.07
CA THR A 207 -2.05 -5.11 6.05
C THR A 207 -0.77 -4.38 5.67
N TYR A 208 -0.87 -3.44 4.74
CA TYR A 208 0.25 -2.66 4.19
C TYR A 208 -0.03 -1.17 4.25
N ILE A 209 1.01 -0.33 4.27
CA ILE A 209 0.87 1.13 4.20
C ILE A 209 0.39 1.53 2.80
N ASN A 210 -0.73 2.26 2.74
CA ASN A 210 -1.29 2.75 1.48
C ASN A 210 -0.67 4.09 1.09
N TYR A 211 0.57 4.07 0.60
CA TYR A 211 1.33 5.30 0.35
C TYR A 211 0.65 6.23 -0.68
N LEU A 212 -0.04 5.70 -1.70
CA LEU A 212 -0.78 6.53 -2.65
C LEU A 212 -1.99 7.21 -2.00
N GLY A 213 -2.69 6.50 -1.10
CA GLY A 213 -3.79 7.06 -0.29
C GLY A 213 -3.32 8.21 0.58
N ILE A 214 -2.25 7.96 1.34
CA ILE A 214 -1.66 8.95 2.23
C ILE A 214 -1.18 10.19 1.46
N TYR A 215 -0.58 10.00 0.29
CA TYR A 215 -0.11 11.12 -0.52
C TYR A 215 -1.25 11.90 -1.17
N HIS A 216 -2.30 11.22 -1.62
CA HIS A 216 -3.51 11.87 -2.10
C HIS A 216 -4.11 12.79 -1.03
N GLU A 217 -4.17 12.34 0.22
CA GLU A 217 -4.75 13.10 1.33
C GLU A 217 -3.87 14.26 1.79
N SER A 218 -2.55 14.18 1.61
CA SER A 218 -1.59 15.18 2.10
C SER A 218 -1.16 16.21 1.06
N GLN A 219 -1.60 16.08 -0.19
CA GLN A 219 -1.15 16.92 -1.30
C GLN A 219 -2.30 17.54 -2.07
N ASN A 220 -2.04 18.66 -2.73
CA ASN A 220 -3.01 19.22 -3.67
C ASN A 220 -3.15 18.33 -4.93
N LYS A 221 -4.27 18.50 -5.65
CA LYS A 221 -4.60 17.75 -6.88
C LYS A 221 -3.44 17.73 -7.88
N GLU A 222 -2.83 18.89 -8.16
CA GLU A 222 -1.75 19.00 -9.14
C GLU A 222 -0.53 18.15 -8.76
N ASN A 223 -0.11 18.20 -7.49
CA ASN A 223 1.00 17.41 -6.97
C ASN A 223 0.68 15.91 -6.96
N PHE A 224 -0.56 15.54 -6.68
CA PHE A 224 -1.03 14.17 -6.76
C PHE A 224 -0.96 13.64 -8.20
N ILE A 225 -1.49 14.38 -9.18
CA ILE A 225 -1.44 13.98 -10.60
C ILE A 225 0.00 13.87 -11.10
N LYS A 226 0.87 14.83 -10.77
CA LYS A 226 2.31 14.75 -11.10
C LYS A 226 2.98 13.51 -10.53
N MET A 227 2.63 13.14 -9.29
CA MET A 227 3.13 11.92 -8.66
C MET A 227 2.59 10.67 -9.37
N MET A 228 1.30 10.62 -9.69
CA MET A 228 0.71 9.49 -10.43
C MET A 228 1.37 9.32 -11.80
N LEU A 229 1.59 10.40 -12.56
CA LEU A 229 2.33 10.33 -13.83
C LEU A 229 3.75 9.80 -13.66
N SER A 230 4.46 10.24 -12.61
CA SER A 230 5.81 9.74 -12.30
C SER A 230 5.79 8.24 -11.97
N HIS A 231 4.80 7.81 -11.17
CA HIS A 231 4.60 6.41 -10.80
C HIS A 231 4.27 5.54 -12.02
N LYS A 232 3.41 6.04 -12.92
CA LYS A 232 3.10 5.42 -14.21
C LYS A 232 4.35 5.23 -15.06
N ASN A 233 5.11 6.30 -15.28
CA ASN A 233 6.34 6.26 -16.09
C ASN A 233 7.33 5.25 -15.53
N PHE A 234 7.55 5.25 -14.21
CA PHE A 234 8.42 4.28 -13.55
C PHE A 234 7.97 2.82 -13.81
N ILE A 235 6.67 2.53 -13.66
CA ILE A 235 6.10 1.20 -13.89
C ILE A 235 6.30 0.77 -15.35
N ILE A 236 5.99 1.65 -16.30
CA ILE A 236 6.10 1.37 -17.74
C ILE A 236 7.55 1.07 -18.11
N GLU A 237 8.47 1.96 -17.76
CA GLU A 237 9.89 1.82 -18.11
C GLU A 237 10.49 0.57 -17.46
N SER A 238 10.09 0.27 -16.22
CA SER A 238 10.51 -0.97 -15.54
C SER A 238 10.02 -2.24 -16.24
N LEU A 239 8.76 -2.27 -16.68
CA LEU A 239 8.16 -3.40 -17.37
C LEU A 239 8.71 -3.57 -18.80
N LYS A 240 9.02 -2.47 -19.50
CA LYS A 240 9.70 -2.47 -20.81
C LYS A 240 11.12 -3.00 -20.69
N LYS A 241 11.92 -2.45 -19.75
CA LYS A 241 13.29 -2.93 -19.51
C LYS A 241 13.30 -4.42 -19.15
N ASN A 242 12.38 -4.86 -18.31
CA ASN A 242 12.22 -6.28 -18.00
C ASN A 242 11.84 -7.11 -19.23
N LYS A 243 10.96 -6.62 -20.12
CA LYS A 243 10.62 -7.29 -21.39
C LYS A 243 11.87 -7.44 -22.28
N GLU A 244 12.67 -6.39 -22.43
CA GLU A 244 13.90 -6.44 -23.23
C GLU A 244 14.93 -7.43 -22.68
N GLU A 245 15.18 -7.39 -21.37
CA GLU A 245 16.10 -8.31 -20.69
C GLU A 245 15.63 -9.76 -20.81
N PHE A 246 14.31 -9.99 -20.69
CA PHE A 246 13.69 -11.28 -20.91
C PHE A 246 13.93 -11.81 -22.32
N LEU A 247 13.68 -10.99 -23.34
CA LEU A 247 13.84 -11.37 -24.75
C LEU A 247 15.31 -11.66 -25.13
N LYS A 248 16.28 -11.01 -24.48
CA LYS A 248 17.71 -11.30 -24.70
C LYS A 248 18.11 -12.71 -24.27
N ASN A 249 17.47 -13.25 -23.24
CA ASN A 249 17.83 -14.53 -22.63
C ASN A 249 17.15 -15.74 -23.31
N ILE A 250 16.18 -15.53 -24.20
CA ILE A 250 15.42 -16.62 -24.83
C ILE A 250 15.46 -16.50 -26.35
N LYS A 251 16.07 -17.49 -27.02
CA LYS A 251 16.25 -17.49 -28.49
C LYS A 251 14.95 -17.68 -29.29
N ASN A 252 13.88 -18.23 -28.70
CA ASN A 252 12.65 -18.64 -29.39
C ASN A 252 11.36 -18.38 -28.59
N PHE A 253 11.16 -17.19 -28.01
CA PHE A 253 9.94 -16.90 -27.22
C PHE A 253 8.89 -16.12 -28.04
N ASP A 254 7.63 -16.57 -28.00
CA ASP A 254 6.51 -15.90 -28.68
C ASP A 254 6.00 -14.72 -27.81
N SER A 255 5.77 -13.55 -28.42
CA SER A 255 5.17 -12.39 -27.75
C SER A 255 3.80 -12.71 -27.12
N LYS A 256 3.10 -13.71 -27.68
CA LYS A 256 1.84 -14.25 -27.16
C LYS A 256 2.00 -14.96 -25.81
N GLU A 257 3.12 -15.65 -25.59
CA GLU A 257 3.43 -16.33 -24.32
C GLU A 257 3.70 -15.31 -23.22
N LEU A 258 4.43 -14.24 -23.52
CA LEU A 258 4.69 -13.16 -22.57
C LEU A 258 3.40 -12.46 -22.14
N LYS A 259 2.49 -12.23 -23.11
CA LYS A 259 1.15 -11.71 -22.83
C LYS A 259 0.35 -12.66 -21.95
N ASN A 260 0.31 -13.96 -22.28
CA ASN A 260 -0.40 -14.94 -21.46
C ASN A 260 0.12 -15.00 -20.02
N HIS A 261 1.43 -14.87 -19.84
CA HIS A 261 2.06 -14.86 -18.53
C HIS A 261 1.71 -13.61 -17.74
N PHE A 262 1.82 -12.43 -18.37
CA PHE A 262 1.37 -11.17 -17.77
C PHE A 262 -0.10 -11.26 -17.34
N ASP A 263 -0.96 -11.71 -18.24
CA ASP A 263 -2.39 -11.87 -17.99
C ASP A 263 -2.61 -12.76 -16.76
N TYR A 264 -1.98 -13.94 -16.73
CA TYR A 264 -2.10 -14.86 -15.61
C TYR A 264 -1.72 -14.23 -14.26
N ILE A 265 -0.59 -13.53 -14.15
CA ILE A 265 -0.21 -12.84 -12.90
C ILE A 265 -1.22 -11.75 -12.57
N PHE A 266 -1.55 -10.89 -13.53
CA PHE A 266 -2.45 -9.76 -13.32
C PHE A 266 -3.81 -10.21 -12.79
N TYR A 267 -4.39 -11.26 -13.39
CA TYR A 267 -5.66 -11.80 -12.95
C TYR A 267 -5.57 -12.52 -11.60
N ASN A 268 -4.46 -13.19 -11.27
CA ASN A 268 -4.25 -13.73 -9.92
C ASN A 268 -4.15 -12.64 -8.85
N ILE A 269 -3.47 -11.53 -9.13
CA ILE A 269 -3.44 -10.38 -8.21
C ILE A 269 -4.85 -9.81 -8.05
N LYS A 270 -5.57 -9.58 -9.15
CA LYS A 270 -6.95 -9.10 -9.13
C LYS A 270 -7.87 -10.03 -8.33
N LYS A 271 -7.72 -11.35 -8.47
CA LYS A 271 -8.44 -12.36 -7.68
C LYS A 271 -8.25 -12.12 -6.18
N ASN A 272 -7.00 -12.00 -5.74
CA ASN A 272 -6.67 -11.81 -4.32
C ASN A 272 -7.29 -10.54 -3.75
N TYR A 273 -7.26 -9.43 -4.47
CA TYR A 273 -7.91 -8.19 -4.04
C TYR A 273 -9.44 -8.31 -3.94
N ILE A 274 -10.08 -9.02 -4.87
CA ILE A 274 -11.54 -9.25 -4.81
C ILE A 274 -11.89 -10.10 -3.59
N LEU A 275 -11.10 -11.14 -3.30
CA LEU A 275 -11.28 -11.98 -2.12
C LEU A 275 -11.16 -11.19 -0.82
N GLU A 276 -10.16 -10.33 -0.70
CA GLU A 276 -10.04 -9.42 0.45
C GLU A 276 -11.24 -8.49 0.54
N TYR A 277 -11.72 -7.95 -0.57
CA TYR A 277 -12.83 -7.01 -0.52
C TYR A 277 -14.14 -7.67 -0.10
N ILE A 278 -14.34 -8.93 -0.50
CA ILE A 278 -15.46 -9.75 0.00
C ILE A 278 -15.31 -9.97 1.51
N LYS A 279 -14.09 -10.27 1.99
CA LYS A 279 -13.83 -10.47 3.41
C LYS A 279 -14.07 -9.21 4.25
N GLU A 280 -13.64 -8.05 3.76
CA GLU A 280 -13.91 -6.76 4.41
C GLU A 280 -15.42 -6.50 4.53
N ILE A 281 -16.19 -6.81 3.48
CA ILE A 281 -17.66 -6.70 3.51
C ILE A 281 -18.25 -7.66 4.56
N ASP A 282 -17.74 -8.88 4.67
CA ASP A 282 -18.21 -9.86 5.66
C ASP A 282 -17.88 -9.43 7.10
N GLU A 283 -16.69 -8.89 7.33
CA GLU A 283 -16.28 -8.32 8.62
C GLU A 283 -17.19 -7.14 9.00
N GLN A 284 -17.48 -6.23 8.07
CA GLN A 284 -18.42 -5.13 8.27
C GLN A 284 -19.83 -5.63 8.59
N ASN A 285 -20.38 -6.53 7.78
CA ASN A 285 -21.72 -7.08 7.97
C ASN A 285 -21.89 -7.84 9.29
N SER A 286 -20.85 -8.52 9.77
CA SER A 286 -20.88 -9.21 11.07
C SER A 286 -21.05 -8.28 12.27
N GLN A 287 -20.78 -6.98 12.08
CA GLN A 287 -20.79 -5.96 13.12
C GLN A 287 -21.98 -4.99 12.97
N ILE A 288 -22.71 -5.06 11.86
CA ILE A 288 -23.93 -4.28 11.63
C ILE A 288 -25.10 -4.99 12.33
N ASP A 289 -25.84 -4.25 13.17
CA ASP A 289 -27.17 -4.71 13.60
C ASP A 289 -28.14 -4.58 12.42
N SER A 290 -28.36 -5.69 11.73
CA SER A 290 -29.21 -5.77 10.53
C SER A 290 -30.65 -5.31 10.77
N ASN A 291 -31.11 -5.25 12.03
CA ASN A 291 -32.46 -4.76 12.36
C ASN A 291 -32.56 -3.23 12.36
N ILE A 292 -31.42 -2.52 12.46
CA ILE A 292 -31.35 -1.06 12.50
C ILE A 292 -30.85 -0.52 11.14
N PHE A 293 -29.90 -1.20 10.50
CA PHE A 293 -29.26 -0.78 9.25
C PHE A 293 -29.50 -1.79 8.12
N GLU A 294 -30.77 -2.13 7.89
CA GLU A 294 -31.18 -3.11 6.87
C GLU A 294 -30.72 -2.71 5.45
N ASN A 295 -30.66 -1.40 5.17
CA ASN A 295 -30.20 -0.87 3.88
C ASN A 295 -28.70 -1.10 3.64
N GLU A 296 -27.83 -0.80 4.62
CA GLU A 296 -26.38 -1.03 4.54
C GLU A 296 -26.05 -2.52 4.35
N TYR A 297 -26.67 -3.37 5.16
CA TYR A 297 -26.50 -4.83 5.08
C TYR A 297 -26.89 -5.36 3.69
N ASN A 298 -28.03 -4.89 3.14
CA ASN A 298 -28.50 -5.28 1.81
C ASN A 298 -27.61 -4.73 0.68
N LYS A 299 -27.11 -3.49 0.79
CA LYS A 299 -26.18 -2.87 -0.17
C LYS A 299 -24.84 -3.61 -0.19
N ASN A 300 -24.30 -3.94 0.98
CA ASN A 300 -23.08 -4.72 1.15
C ASN A 300 -23.23 -6.12 0.53
N ASN A 301 -24.35 -6.80 0.78
CA ASN A 301 -24.63 -8.10 0.18
C ASN A 301 -24.74 -8.03 -1.35
N ARG A 302 -25.41 -7.02 -1.89
CA ARG A 302 -25.51 -6.82 -3.34
C ARG A 302 -24.13 -6.59 -3.98
N ARG A 303 -23.30 -5.77 -3.34
CA ARG A 303 -21.91 -5.54 -3.77
C ARG A 303 -21.07 -6.82 -3.70
N LYS A 304 -21.24 -7.61 -2.64
CA LYS A 304 -20.60 -8.92 -2.49
C LYS A 304 -21.01 -9.88 -3.61
N GLU A 305 -22.28 -9.93 -3.99
CA GLU A 305 -22.74 -10.75 -5.11
C GLU A 305 -22.10 -10.35 -6.45
N GLU A 306 -21.99 -9.05 -6.73
CA GLU A 306 -21.27 -8.54 -7.91
C GLU A 306 -19.79 -8.97 -7.90
N LEU A 307 -19.13 -8.88 -6.75
CA LEU A 307 -17.74 -9.31 -6.58
C LEU A 307 -17.58 -10.82 -6.78
N ILE A 308 -18.50 -11.65 -6.26
CA ILE A 308 -18.49 -13.11 -6.45
C ILE A 308 -18.67 -13.46 -7.93
N ASN A 309 -19.55 -12.77 -8.65
CA ASN A 309 -19.72 -12.99 -10.09
C ASN A 309 -18.47 -12.58 -10.88
N ASN A 310 -17.85 -11.46 -10.52
CA ASN A 310 -16.56 -11.04 -11.09
C ASN A 310 -15.44 -12.06 -10.80
N LEU A 311 -15.40 -12.62 -9.58
CA LEU A 311 -14.44 -13.64 -9.17
C LEU A 311 -14.55 -14.90 -10.05
N LYS A 312 -15.77 -15.42 -10.25
CA LYS A 312 -16.00 -16.60 -11.13
C LYS A 312 -15.48 -16.37 -12.55
N ASN A 313 -15.71 -15.18 -13.11
CA ASN A 313 -15.22 -14.83 -14.44
C ASN A 313 -13.69 -14.78 -14.50
N ILE A 314 -13.05 -14.25 -13.45
CA ILE A 314 -11.60 -14.19 -13.32
C ILE A 314 -10.99 -15.58 -13.17
N GLU A 315 -11.58 -16.44 -12.33
CA GLU A 315 -11.10 -17.81 -12.12
C GLU A 315 -11.13 -18.61 -13.43
N LYS A 316 -12.23 -18.53 -14.19
CA LYS A 316 -12.33 -19.14 -15.52
C LYS A 316 -11.26 -18.63 -16.48
N TYR A 317 -10.92 -17.35 -16.40
CA TYR A 317 -9.86 -16.75 -17.22
C TYR A 317 -8.47 -17.26 -16.81
N ILE A 318 -8.20 -17.32 -15.50
CA ILE A 318 -6.94 -17.85 -14.93
C ILE A 318 -6.73 -19.30 -15.34
N GLU A 319 -7.73 -20.16 -15.20
CA GLU A 319 -7.66 -21.58 -15.60
C GLU A 319 -7.28 -21.73 -17.07
N LYS A 320 -7.94 -20.95 -17.94
CA LYS A 320 -7.65 -20.94 -19.37
C LYS A 320 -6.21 -20.50 -19.65
N LYS A 321 -5.70 -19.47 -18.96
CA LYS A 321 -4.33 -18.97 -19.16
C LYS A 321 -3.27 -19.91 -18.58
N TYR A 322 -3.53 -20.50 -17.42
CA TYR A 322 -2.64 -21.47 -16.77
C TYR A 322 -2.32 -22.65 -17.70
N PHE A 323 -3.32 -23.15 -18.43
CA PHE A 323 -3.12 -24.22 -19.41
C PHE A 323 -2.05 -23.89 -20.46
N TYR A 324 -1.92 -22.62 -20.86
CA TYR A 324 -0.93 -22.17 -21.84
C TYR A 324 0.47 -21.92 -21.26
N LEU A 325 0.69 -22.03 -19.94
CA LEU A 325 1.93 -21.64 -19.25
C LEU A 325 2.79 -22.79 -18.71
N LYS A 326 2.38 -24.05 -18.88
CA LYS A 326 3.00 -25.22 -18.22
C LYS A 326 4.51 -25.42 -18.49
N ASP A 327 5.08 -24.80 -19.53
CA ASP A 327 6.47 -25.04 -19.97
C ASP A 327 7.44 -23.85 -19.75
N ILE A 328 7.05 -22.78 -19.05
CA ILE A 328 7.87 -21.57 -18.90
C ILE A 328 8.63 -21.59 -17.54
N GLU A 329 9.96 -21.49 -17.57
CA GLU A 329 10.85 -21.62 -16.40
C GLU A 329 10.52 -20.64 -15.23
N ASN A 330 10.47 -21.20 -14.02
CA ASN A 330 9.98 -20.58 -12.76
C ASN A 330 10.81 -19.41 -12.18
N ASN A 331 12.01 -19.11 -12.68
CA ASN A 331 12.90 -18.13 -12.03
C ASN A 331 12.94 -16.74 -12.69
N ILE A 332 12.63 -16.63 -13.99
CA ILE A 332 12.72 -15.36 -14.73
C ILE A 332 11.47 -14.48 -14.50
N LEU A 333 10.38 -15.07 -14.02
CA LEU A 333 9.05 -14.44 -13.94
C LEU A 333 8.79 -13.65 -12.64
N LYS A 334 9.55 -13.92 -11.57
CA LYS A 334 9.39 -13.29 -10.25
C LYS A 334 9.71 -11.78 -10.24
N ILE A 335 10.62 -11.33 -11.11
CA ILE A 335 10.97 -9.90 -11.22
C ILE A 335 9.84 -9.10 -11.88
N ARG A 336 9.04 -9.74 -12.74
CA ARG A 336 7.91 -9.08 -13.43
C ARG A 336 6.72 -8.92 -12.48
N GLU A 337 6.50 -9.89 -11.59
CA GLU A 337 5.41 -9.90 -10.61
C GLU A 337 5.33 -8.60 -9.79
N LYS A 338 6.47 -8.09 -9.27
CA LYS A 338 6.47 -6.86 -8.45
C LYS A 338 5.98 -5.62 -9.22
N TYR A 339 6.30 -5.50 -10.50
CA TYR A 339 5.89 -4.36 -11.32
C TYR A 339 4.44 -4.52 -11.82
N ILE A 340 4.00 -5.76 -12.09
CA ILE A 340 2.59 -6.05 -12.40
C ILE A 340 1.72 -5.73 -11.18
N TYR A 341 2.20 -6.05 -9.98
CA TYR A 341 1.54 -5.65 -8.74
C TYR A 341 1.43 -4.13 -8.61
N LEU A 342 2.53 -3.38 -8.82
CA LEU A 342 2.50 -1.92 -8.76
C LEU A 342 1.54 -1.32 -9.79
N LEU A 343 1.50 -1.87 -11.01
CA LEU A 343 0.52 -1.49 -12.02
C LEU A 343 -0.90 -1.69 -11.52
N TYR A 344 -1.20 -2.86 -10.97
CA TYR A 344 -2.53 -3.14 -10.43
C TYR A 344 -2.88 -2.18 -9.29
N TYR A 345 -1.98 -1.99 -8.33
CA TYR A 345 -2.17 -1.08 -7.20
C TYR A 345 -2.37 0.36 -7.67
N HIS A 346 -1.56 0.83 -8.61
CA HIS A 346 -1.68 2.14 -9.26
C HIS A 346 -3.07 2.34 -9.87
N ASN A 347 -3.46 1.47 -10.81
CA ASN A 347 -4.71 1.62 -11.56
C ASN A 347 -5.92 1.48 -10.63
N SER A 348 -5.87 0.53 -9.68
CA SER A 348 -6.96 0.32 -8.72
C SER A 348 -7.15 1.54 -7.82
N PHE A 349 -6.05 2.16 -7.36
CA PHE A 349 -6.12 3.37 -6.57
C PHE A 349 -6.64 4.56 -7.39
N LEU A 350 -6.11 4.77 -8.60
CA LEU A 350 -6.55 5.83 -9.52
C LEU A 350 -8.05 5.73 -9.83
N GLU A 351 -8.53 4.53 -10.17
CA GLU A 351 -9.95 4.28 -10.40
C GLU A 351 -10.80 4.59 -9.17
N ARG A 352 -10.31 4.26 -7.98
CA ARG A 352 -11.01 4.56 -6.73
C ARG A 352 -11.16 6.06 -6.55
N VAL A 353 -10.09 6.82 -6.76
CA VAL A 353 -10.14 8.29 -6.63
C VAL A 353 -11.07 8.90 -7.67
N TYR A 354 -10.95 8.49 -8.93
CA TYR A 354 -11.79 8.99 -10.02
C TYR A 354 -13.28 8.68 -9.81
N LYS A 355 -13.64 7.44 -9.47
CA LYS A 355 -15.05 7.01 -9.35
C LYS A 355 -15.71 7.45 -8.05
N LEU A 356 -15.00 7.33 -6.91
CA LEU A 356 -15.59 7.55 -5.59
C LEU A 356 -15.44 8.98 -5.12
N TYR A 357 -14.26 9.59 -5.32
CA TYR A 357 -14.01 10.94 -4.83
C TYR A 357 -14.34 12.01 -5.87
N LYS A 358 -14.40 11.67 -7.17
CA LYS A 358 -14.64 12.61 -8.27
C LYS A 358 -13.65 13.79 -8.27
N ASP A 359 -12.48 13.58 -7.69
CA ASP A 359 -11.44 14.60 -7.48
C ASP A 359 -10.54 14.80 -8.71
N ILE A 360 -10.77 14.03 -9.78
CA ILE A 360 -9.92 13.97 -10.97
C ILE A 360 -10.80 14.10 -12.23
N GLU A 361 -10.33 14.89 -13.19
CA GLU A 361 -11.01 15.06 -14.48
C GLU A 361 -10.72 13.88 -15.41
N ASP A 362 -11.60 13.63 -16.38
CA ASP A 362 -11.46 12.54 -17.34
C ASP A 362 -10.09 12.56 -18.05
N VAL A 363 -9.59 13.75 -18.38
CA VAL A 363 -8.28 13.94 -19.03
C VAL A 363 -7.16 13.46 -18.11
N ASP A 364 -7.11 13.96 -16.88
CA ASP A 364 -6.10 13.58 -15.87
C ASP A 364 -6.14 12.07 -15.58
N TYR A 365 -7.35 11.49 -15.50
CA TYR A 365 -7.53 10.05 -15.28
C TYR A 365 -6.96 9.24 -16.45
N ASN A 366 -7.32 9.59 -17.69
CA ASN A 366 -6.87 8.88 -18.87
C ASN A 366 -5.34 9.00 -19.05
N ASP A 367 -4.76 10.15 -18.72
CA ASP A 367 -3.32 10.38 -18.79
C ASP A 367 -2.56 9.53 -17.75
N CYS A 368 -3.09 9.42 -16.53
CA CYS A 368 -2.49 8.64 -15.45
C CYS A 368 -2.73 7.14 -15.57
N PHE A 369 -3.81 6.70 -16.22
CA PHE A 369 -4.15 5.29 -16.32
C PHE A 369 -3.13 4.51 -17.16
N ILE A 370 -2.73 3.33 -16.68
CA ILE A 370 -1.76 2.46 -17.38
C ILE A 370 -2.52 1.45 -18.24
N ASP A 371 -2.50 1.63 -19.56
CA ASP A 371 -2.98 0.65 -20.53
C ASP A 371 -1.80 -0.20 -21.02
N ILE A 372 -1.56 -1.31 -20.33
CA ILE A 372 -0.43 -2.20 -20.58
C ILE A 372 -0.32 -2.65 -22.05
N TYR A 373 -1.46 -2.85 -22.73
CA TYR A 373 -1.46 -3.37 -24.10
C TYR A 373 -1.10 -2.30 -25.12
N LYS A 374 -1.35 -1.03 -24.81
CA LYS A 374 -0.88 0.08 -25.66
C LYS A 374 0.57 0.44 -25.36
N GLU A 375 0.96 0.34 -24.09
CA GLU A 375 2.20 0.96 -23.62
C GLU A 375 3.40 -0.02 -23.59
N ILE A 376 3.16 -1.33 -23.49
CA ILE A 376 4.22 -2.31 -23.17
C ILE A 376 4.21 -3.57 -24.04
N LEU A 377 3.05 -4.20 -24.21
CA LEU A 377 2.93 -5.50 -24.90
C LEU A 377 2.79 -5.29 -26.41
#